data_AF-M8BCG4-F1
#
_entry.id   AF-M8BCG4-F1
#
_cell.length_a   1.000
_cell.length_b   1.000
_cell.length_c   1.000
_cell.angle_alpha   90.00
_cell.angle_beta   90.00
_cell.angle_gamma   90.00
#
_symmetry.space_group_name_H-M   'P 1'
#
loop_
_entity.id
_entity.type
_entity.pdbx_description
1 polymer ?
#
loop_
_entity_poly.entity_id
_entity_poly.type
_entity_poly.pdbx_seq_one_letter_code
_entity_poly.pdbx_strand_id
1 'polypeptide(L)'
;MTARSARCMLLLLALVAALHGHGGGACVRATKAPSRPRWLDGLSRASFPKGFVFGTATSAYQVEGMATGGGRGPSIWDAFAHTPGSSSFHLCCP
;
A
#
# COMPACT_ATOMS: atom_id res chain seq x y z
N MET A 1 25.74 18.03 -66.00
CA MET A 1 24.44 17.36 -65.79
C MET A 1 24.37 16.70 -64.39
N THR A 2 24.65 17.44 -63.31
CA THR A 2 24.87 16.81 -61.97
C THR A 2 24.04 17.44 -60.83
N ALA A 3 23.66 18.72 -60.92
CA ALA A 3 22.93 19.40 -59.83
C ALA A 3 21.43 19.07 -59.75
N ARG A 4 20.75 18.90 -60.89
CA ARG A 4 19.31 18.51 -60.92
C ARG A 4 19.11 17.03 -60.55
N SER A 5 20.10 16.18 -60.87
CA SER A 5 20.09 14.75 -60.55
C SER A 5 20.29 14.50 -59.05
N ALA A 6 21.21 15.23 -58.40
CA ALA A 6 21.45 15.14 -56.96
C ALA A 6 20.24 15.57 -56.12
N ARG A 7 19.52 16.62 -56.55
CA ARG A 7 18.27 17.07 -55.89
C ARG A 7 17.17 16.02 -55.98
N CYS A 8 17.09 15.29 -57.10
CA CYS A 8 16.11 14.23 -57.28
C CYS A 8 16.41 13.02 -56.38
N MET A 9 17.68 12.58 -56.30
CA MET A 9 18.08 11.48 -55.39
C MET A 9 17.82 11.82 -53.93
N LEU A 10 18.14 13.04 -53.48
CA LEU A 10 17.92 13.45 -52.09
C LEU A 10 16.43 13.47 -51.72
N LEU A 11 15.57 13.91 -52.65
CA LEU A 11 14.11 13.86 -52.46
C LEU A 11 13.59 12.42 -52.39
N LEU A 12 14.12 11.51 -53.22
CA LEU A 12 13.75 10.09 -53.19
C LEU A 12 14.20 9.41 -51.90
N LEU A 13 15.40 9.67 -51.41
CA LEU A 13 15.90 9.12 -50.14
C LEU A 13 15.08 9.62 -48.94
N ALA A 14 14.70 10.90 -48.94
CA ALA A 14 13.84 11.47 -47.90
C ALA A 14 12.42 10.85 -47.91
N LEU A 15 11.84 10.63 -49.09
CA LEU A 15 10.57 9.93 -49.26
C LEU A 15 10.62 8.48 -48.74
N VAL A 16 11.70 7.76 -49.05
CA VAL A 16 11.91 6.39 -48.56
C VAL A 16 12.04 6.36 -47.03
N ALA A 17 12.77 7.30 -46.43
CA ALA A 17 12.90 7.39 -44.97
C ALA A 17 11.58 7.71 -44.28
N ALA A 18 10.72 8.56 -44.86
CA ALA A 18 9.41 8.88 -44.33
C ALA A 18 8.42 7.70 -44.40
N LEU A 19 8.57 6.83 -45.41
CA LEU A 19 7.77 5.60 -45.56
C LEU A 19 8.20 4.48 -44.61
N HIS A 20 9.47 4.43 -44.19
CA HIS A 20 9.97 3.47 -43.20
C HIS A 20 9.72 3.95 -41.77
N GLY A 21 8.51 4.44 -41.51
CA GLY A 21 8.06 5.04 -40.25
C GLY A 21 8.82 4.47 -39.05
N HIS A 22 9.60 5.34 -38.40
CA HIS A 22 10.20 5.05 -37.10
C HIS A 22 9.05 4.71 -36.16
N GLY A 23 8.83 3.41 -35.95
CA GLY A 23 7.83 2.88 -35.04
C GLY A 23 8.10 3.42 -33.65
N GLY A 24 7.41 4.51 -33.33
CA GLY A 24 7.35 5.09 -32.01
C GLY A 24 6.80 4.07 -31.02
N GLY A 25 7.41 4.06 -29.84
CA GLY A 25 6.87 3.62 -28.57
C GLY A 25 6.00 2.38 -28.62
N ALA A 26 6.59 1.23 -28.27
CA ALA A 26 5.81 0.12 -27.74
C ALA A 26 4.95 0.64 -26.60
N CYS A 27 3.64 0.79 -26.84
CA CYS A 27 2.68 0.90 -25.77
C CYS A 27 2.75 -0.41 -25.01
N VAL A 28 3.35 -0.39 -23.82
CA VAL A 28 3.25 -1.49 -22.88
C VAL A 28 1.76 -1.69 -22.65
N ARG A 29 1.22 -2.76 -23.21
CA ARG A 29 -0.14 -3.22 -22.94
C ARG A 29 -0.19 -3.46 -21.44
N ALA A 30 -1.05 -2.72 -20.75
CA ALA A 30 -1.31 -2.95 -19.33
C ALA A 30 -1.78 -4.40 -19.18
N THR A 31 -0.92 -5.25 -18.63
CA THR A 31 -1.33 -6.59 -18.21
C THR A 31 -2.32 -6.40 -17.07
N LYS A 32 -3.47 -7.09 -17.14
CA LYS A 32 -4.45 -7.12 -16.06
C LYS A 32 -3.74 -7.64 -14.81
N ALA A 33 -3.54 -6.76 -13.83
CA ALA A 33 -2.94 -7.15 -12.55
C ALA A 33 -3.73 -8.34 -11.98
N PRO A 34 -3.06 -9.30 -11.33
CA PRO A 34 -3.74 -10.44 -10.72
C PRO A 34 -4.82 -9.94 -9.77
N SER A 35 -6.03 -10.49 -9.89
CA SER A 35 -7.16 -10.16 -9.02
C SER A 35 -6.79 -10.48 -7.58
N ARG A 36 -6.81 -9.47 -6.71
CA ARG A 36 -6.52 -9.64 -5.29
C ARG A 36 -7.50 -10.64 -4.65
N PRO A 37 -7.08 -11.39 -3.61
CA PRO A 37 -7.97 -12.32 -2.95
C PRO A 37 -9.21 -11.61 -2.40
N ARG A 38 -10.36 -12.27 -2.50
CA ARG A 38 -11.67 -11.74 -2.08
C ARG A 38 -11.67 -11.26 -0.63
N TRP A 39 -10.88 -11.84 0.26
CA TRP A 39 -10.85 -11.46 1.68
C TRP A 39 -10.44 -10.01 1.95
N LEU A 40 -9.77 -9.36 0.99
CA LEU A 40 -9.42 -7.95 1.10
C LEU A 40 -10.46 -7.04 0.43
N ASP A 41 -11.46 -7.58 -0.26
CA ASP A 41 -12.49 -6.85 -1.01
C ASP A 41 -11.93 -5.67 -1.84
N GLY A 42 -10.72 -5.84 -2.39
CA GLY A 42 -10.03 -4.83 -3.19
C GLY A 42 -9.27 -3.75 -2.40
N LEU A 43 -9.33 -3.74 -1.06
CA LEU A 43 -8.58 -2.83 -0.20
C LEU A 43 -7.08 -2.99 -0.41
N SER A 44 -6.38 -1.86 -0.50
CA SER A 44 -4.93 -1.79 -0.63
C SER A 44 -4.43 -0.42 -0.17
N ARG A 45 -3.11 -0.22 -0.09
CA ARG A 45 -2.53 1.10 0.23
C ARG A 45 -2.98 2.21 -0.73
N ALA A 46 -3.26 1.88 -1.99
CA ALA A 46 -3.75 2.84 -2.98
C ALA A 46 -5.19 3.31 -2.71
N SER A 47 -5.94 2.60 -1.87
CA SER A 47 -7.28 2.96 -1.43
C SER A 47 -7.29 4.08 -0.38
N PHE A 48 -6.13 4.49 0.14
CA PHE A 48 -5.97 5.49 1.19
C PHE A 48 -5.17 6.70 0.67
N PRO A 49 -5.35 7.90 1.24
CA PRO A 49 -4.58 9.08 0.87
C PRO A 49 -3.07 8.86 0.98
N LYS A 50 -2.29 9.58 0.16
CA LYS A 50 -0.83 9.57 0.28
C LYS A 50 -0.42 10.05 1.68
N GLY A 51 0.48 9.31 2.32
CA GLY A 51 0.91 9.59 3.70
C GLY A 51 0.04 8.96 4.79
N PHE A 52 -1.00 8.19 4.44
CA PHE A 52 -1.77 7.44 5.43
C PHE A 52 -0.88 6.41 6.15
N VAL A 53 -0.86 6.46 7.48
CA VAL A 53 -0.07 5.57 8.33
C VAL A 53 -0.99 4.50 8.94
N PHE A 54 -0.61 3.25 8.74
CA PHE A 54 -1.19 2.11 9.46
C PHE A 54 -0.25 1.75 10.61
N GLY A 55 -0.83 1.50 11.78
CA GLY A 55 -0.10 1.09 12.97
C GLY A 55 -0.95 0.19 13.85
N THR A 56 -0.33 -0.34 14.90
CA THR A 56 -0.99 -1.09 15.97
C THR A 56 -0.82 -0.32 17.28
N ALA A 57 -1.67 -0.61 18.27
CA ALA A 57 -1.61 0.04 19.57
C ALA A 57 -1.89 -0.96 20.70
N THR A 58 -1.22 -0.76 21.84
CA THR A 58 -1.39 -1.52 23.08
C THR A 58 -1.32 -0.56 24.27
N SER A 59 -1.68 -1.03 25.47
CA SER A 59 -1.43 -0.31 26.72
C SER A 59 -0.59 -1.16 27.68
N ALA A 60 0.19 -0.49 28.53
CA ALA A 60 1.12 -1.13 29.46
C ALA A 60 0.46 -2.23 30.30
N TYR A 61 -0.68 -1.92 30.94
CA TYR A 61 -1.39 -2.88 31.79
C TYR A 61 -1.89 -4.12 31.04
N GLN A 62 -2.26 -3.96 29.76
CA GLN A 62 -2.81 -5.04 28.95
C GLN A 62 -1.75 -6.04 28.49
N VAL A 63 -0.50 -5.62 28.28
CA VAL A 63 0.50 -6.46 27.59
C VAL A 63 1.84 -6.63 28.30
N GLU A 64 2.25 -5.76 29.22
CA GLU A 64 3.58 -5.85 29.83
C GLU A 64 3.69 -6.95 30.89
N GLY A 65 2.64 -7.18 31.66
CA GLY A 65 2.68 -8.08 32.81
C GLY A 65 3.54 -7.54 33.95
N MET A 66 4.19 -8.44 34.71
CA MET A 66 5.00 -8.14 35.91
C MET A 66 4.41 -7.04 36.81
N ALA A 67 3.09 -7.07 37.01
CA ALA A 67 2.38 -5.97 37.68
C ALA A 67 2.81 -5.75 39.13
N THR A 68 3.37 -6.78 39.77
CA THR A 68 3.90 -6.76 41.14
C THR A 68 5.43 -6.92 41.21
N GLY A 69 6.13 -6.85 40.08
CA GLY A 69 7.57 -7.09 39.98
C GLY A 69 8.36 -5.88 39.44
N GLY A 70 9.69 -6.02 39.40
CA GLY A 70 10.56 -5.08 38.67
C GLY A 70 10.60 -3.64 39.20
N GLY A 71 10.18 -3.39 40.44
CA GLY A 71 10.14 -2.04 41.02
C GLY A 71 8.99 -1.15 40.52
N ARG A 72 8.03 -1.70 39.76
CA ARG A 72 6.83 -0.99 39.33
C ARG A 72 5.91 -0.71 40.53
N GLY A 73 5.44 0.53 40.66
CA GLY A 73 4.42 0.91 41.64
C GLY A 73 3.01 0.46 41.23
N PRO A 74 2.10 0.23 42.20
CA PRO A 74 0.72 -0.16 41.91
C PRO A 74 -0.04 0.96 41.19
N SER A 75 -0.88 0.57 40.24
CA SER A 75 -1.80 1.44 39.52
C SER A 75 -3.25 1.24 40.02
N ILE A 76 -4.16 2.15 39.64
CA ILE A 76 -5.60 1.99 39.95
C ILE A 76 -6.15 0.67 39.35
N TRP A 77 -5.64 0.27 38.18
CA TRP A 77 -6.02 -0.98 37.52
C TRP A 77 -5.62 -2.22 38.32
N ASP A 78 -4.54 -2.15 39.11
CA ASP A 78 -4.13 -3.24 40.00
C ASP A 78 -5.16 -3.46 41.11
N ALA A 79 -5.62 -2.40 41.77
CA ALA A 79 -6.63 -2.50 42.81
C ALA A 79 -7.98 -2.98 42.26
N PHE A 80 -8.37 -2.44 41.10
CA PHE A 80 -9.62 -2.82 40.42
C PHE A 80 -9.61 -4.30 39.99
N ALA A 81 -8.56 -4.76 39.31
CA ALA A 81 -8.51 -6.12 38.77
C ALA A 81 -8.40 -7.20 39.84
N HIS A 82 -7.77 -6.91 40.99
CA HIS A 82 -7.65 -7.86 42.11
C HIS A 82 -8.88 -7.86 43.04
N THR A 83 -9.86 -6.99 42.80
CA THR A 83 -11.11 -7.01 43.55
C THR A 83 -12.05 -8.07 42.93
N PRO A 84 -12.42 -9.13 43.68
CA PRO A 84 -13.30 -10.18 43.16
C PRO A 84 -14.64 -9.59 42.71
N GLY A 85 -15.07 -9.89 41.48
CA GLY A 85 -16.33 -9.40 40.91
C GLY A 85 -16.26 -8.02 40.25
N SER A 86 -15.12 -7.32 40.29
CA SER A 86 -14.98 -6.03 39.59
C SER A 86 -14.98 -6.13 38.07
N SER A 87 -14.54 -7.26 37.51
CA SER A 87 -14.71 -7.58 36.08
C SER A 87 -16.07 -8.18 35.76
N SER A 88 -16.84 -8.57 36.79
CA SER A 88 -18.18 -9.10 36.63
C SER A 88 -19.14 -7.93 36.51
N PHE A 89 -19.21 -7.34 35.31
CA PHE A 89 -20.45 -6.71 34.87
C PHE A 89 -21.53 -7.75 35.05
N HIS A 90 -22.37 -7.53 36.06
CA HIS A 90 -23.46 -8.34 36.53
C HIS A 90 -24.18 -9.09 35.39
N LEU A 91 -23.67 -10.28 35.02
CA LEU A 91 -24.50 -11.36 34.51
C LEU A 91 -25.11 -12.02 35.74
N CYS A 92 -26.05 -11.30 36.34
CA CYS A 92 -27.18 -11.97 36.94
C CYS A 92 -27.97 -12.57 35.78
N CYS A 93 -27.68 -13.84 35.50
CA CYS A 93 -28.72 -14.70 34.97
C CYS A 93 -29.65 -15.02 36.16
N PRO A 94 -30.99 -15.01 35.99
CA PRO A 94 -31.91 -15.31 37.07
C PRO A 94 -31.65 -16.66 37.74
#